data_AF-A0A2V9SHT0-F1
#
_entry.id   AF-A0A2V9SHT0-F1
#
_cell.length_a   1.000
_cell.length_b   1.000
_cell.length_c   1.000
_cell.angle_alpha   90.00
_cell.angle_beta   90.00
_cell.angle_gamma   90.00
#
_symmetry.space_group_name_H-M   'P 1'
#
loop_
_entity.id
_entity.type
_entity.pdbx_description
1 polymer ?
#
loop_
_entity_poly.entity_id
_entity_poly.type
_entity_poly.pdbx_seq_one_letter_code
_entity_poly.pdbx_strand_id
1 'polypeptide(L)'
;MDLKDHFHVTGDALKNWIVAQFQDSLAVGILWLIGLYLLHVPWALFWALLAAVLQFVPHLGAVLGMVGPVLAATLSWGDWEHPLYVLILYAVIVMIDGFFLQPYIMKRMAKVPMWASIFTPIVLGILIPFWGVLLSPPLLAILYAYKARQQKEITAGPKV
;
A
#
# COMPACT_ATOMS: atom_id res chain seq x y z
N MET A 1 -5.32 5.56 -32.88
CA MET A 1 -5.66 4.90 -31.60
C MET A 1 -7.11 5.22 -31.31
N ASP A 2 -7.96 4.20 -31.15
CA ASP A 2 -9.39 4.40 -30.88
C ASP A 2 -9.60 4.74 -29.40
N LEU A 3 -10.56 5.60 -29.08
CA LEU A 3 -10.79 6.08 -27.70
C LEU A 3 -11.06 4.90 -26.74
N LYS A 4 -11.72 3.84 -27.26
CA LYS A 4 -12.08 2.62 -26.53
C LYS A 4 -10.88 1.81 -26.04
N ASP A 5 -9.76 1.84 -26.76
CA ASP A 5 -8.55 1.12 -26.37
C ASP A 5 -7.90 1.72 -25.11
N HIS A 6 -7.94 3.05 -24.96
CA HIS A 6 -7.39 3.74 -23.79
C HIS A 6 -8.20 3.44 -22.52
N PHE A 7 -9.53 3.33 -22.64
CA PHE A 7 -10.41 3.02 -21.52
C PHE A 7 -10.22 1.58 -21.00
N HIS A 8 -10.06 0.60 -21.90
CA HIS A 8 -9.83 -0.79 -21.48
C HIS A 8 -8.49 -0.95 -20.74
N VAL A 9 -7.41 -0.34 -21.24
CA VAL A 9 -6.08 -0.42 -20.60
C VAL A 9 -6.09 0.21 -19.20
N THR A 10 -6.74 1.38 -19.06
CA THR A 10 -6.84 2.08 -17.78
C THR A 10 -7.72 1.31 -16.80
N GLY A 11 -8.83 0.75 -17.27
CA GLY A 11 -9.74 -0.07 -16.45
C GLY A 11 -9.09 -1.34 -15.90
N ASP A 12 -8.36 -2.07 -16.74
CA ASP A 12 -7.66 -3.29 -16.32
C ASP A 12 -6.54 -2.99 -15.31
N ALA A 13 -5.79 -1.90 -15.53
CA ALA A 13 -4.76 -1.46 -14.60
C ALA A 13 -5.35 -1.08 -13.23
N LEU A 14 -6.46 -0.34 -13.23
CA LEU A 14 -7.15 0.08 -12.00
C LEU A 14 -7.75 -1.13 -11.26
N LYS A 15 -8.35 -2.08 -11.98
CA LYS A 15 -8.89 -3.31 -11.39
C LYS A 15 -7.80 -4.13 -10.71
N ASN A 16 -6.67 -4.33 -11.38
CA ASN A 16 -5.54 -5.05 -10.80
C ASN A 16 -5.00 -4.32 -9.56
N TRP A 17 -4.93 -2.98 -9.62
CA TRP A 17 -4.55 -2.13 -8.48
C TRP A 17 -5.47 -2.27 -7.28
N ILE A 18 -6.79 -2.27 -7.48
CA ILE A 18 -7.75 -2.49 -6.39
C ILE A 18 -7.57 -3.87 -5.74
N VAL A 19 -7.38 -4.93 -6.54
CA VAL A 19 -7.18 -6.30 -6.03
C VAL A 19 -5.89 -6.39 -5.21
N ALA A 20 -4.82 -5.79 -5.71
CA ALA A 20 -3.56 -5.67 -5.01
C ALA A 20 -3.71 -4.92 -3.68
N GLN A 21 -4.38 -3.78 -3.69
CA GLN A 21 -4.61 -2.96 -2.51
C GLN A 21 -5.42 -3.71 -1.44
N PHE A 22 -6.41 -4.48 -1.87
CA PHE A 22 -7.20 -5.30 -0.97
C PHE A 22 -6.37 -6.43 -0.33
N GLN A 23 -5.49 -7.06 -1.11
CA GLN A 23 -4.57 -8.09 -0.60
C GLN A 23 -3.57 -7.50 0.40
N ASP A 24 -3.05 -6.29 0.14
CA ASP A 24 -2.18 -5.54 1.05
C ASP A 24 -2.87 -5.25 2.39
N SER A 25 -4.06 -4.64 2.30
CA SER A 25 -4.90 -4.26 3.42
C SER A 25 -5.20 -5.46 4.34
N LEU A 26 -5.55 -6.61 3.76
CA LEU A 26 -5.78 -7.83 4.53
C LEU A 26 -4.50 -8.35 5.21
N ALA A 27 -3.37 -8.36 4.50
CA ALA A 27 -2.12 -8.84 5.06
C ALA A 27 -1.66 -7.97 6.24
N VAL A 28 -1.70 -6.65 6.09
CA VAL A 28 -1.37 -5.69 7.16
C VAL A 28 -2.37 -5.80 8.32
N GLY A 29 -3.66 -5.96 8.04
CA GLY A 29 -4.68 -6.18 9.07
C GLY A 29 -4.42 -7.42 9.92
N ILE A 30 -4.01 -8.53 9.29
CA ILE A 30 -3.66 -9.77 9.99
C ILE A 30 -2.40 -9.57 10.84
N LEU A 31 -1.38 -8.87 10.33
CA LEU A 31 -0.16 -8.56 11.09
C LEU A 31 -0.49 -7.72 12.33
N TRP A 32 -1.34 -6.70 12.18
CA TRP A 32 -1.86 -5.92 13.31
C TRP A 32 -2.62 -6.79 14.31
N LEU A 33 -3.51 -7.65 13.84
CA LEU A 33 -4.29 -8.53 14.71
C LEU A 33 -3.39 -9.43 15.55
N ILE A 34 -2.45 -10.12 14.92
CA ILE A 34 -1.52 -11.02 15.60
C ILE A 34 -0.66 -10.24 16.59
N GLY A 35 -0.08 -9.11 16.17
CA GLY A 35 0.77 -8.32 17.02
C GLY A 35 0.06 -7.73 18.23
N LEU A 36 -1.13 -7.15 18.04
CA LEU A 36 -1.92 -6.58 19.14
C LEU A 36 -2.44 -7.65 20.09
N TYR A 37 -2.77 -8.83 19.57
CA TYR A 37 -3.19 -9.96 20.39
C TYR A 37 -2.04 -10.48 21.25
N LEU A 38 -0.82 -10.58 20.71
CA LEU A 38 0.38 -10.95 21.46
C LEU A 38 0.70 -9.93 22.56
N LEU A 39 0.50 -8.64 22.28
CA LEU A 39 0.66 -7.55 23.25
C LEU A 39 -0.53 -7.39 24.20
N HIS A 40 -1.56 -8.23 24.07
CA HIS A 40 -2.78 -8.21 24.88
C HIS A 40 -3.51 -6.85 24.87
N VAL A 41 -3.35 -6.05 23.81
CA VAL A 41 -3.96 -4.72 23.68
C VAL A 41 -5.49 -4.84 23.69
N PRO A 42 -6.19 -4.07 24.54
CA PRO A 42 -7.64 -4.11 24.57
C PRO A 42 -8.20 -3.70 23.20
N TRP A 43 -9.27 -4.36 22.80
CA TRP A 43 -9.91 -4.13 21.49
C TRP A 43 -8.97 -4.40 20.29
N ALA A 44 -7.99 -5.32 20.43
CA ALA A 44 -7.07 -5.72 19.36
C ALA A 44 -7.77 -6.00 18.02
N LEU A 45 -8.89 -6.73 18.05
CA LEU A 45 -9.66 -7.04 16.83
C LEU A 45 -10.24 -5.78 16.18
N PHE A 46 -10.81 -4.88 16.97
CA PHE A 46 -11.36 -3.62 16.47
C PHE A 46 -10.26 -2.77 15.80
N TRP A 47 -9.12 -2.63 16.47
CA TRP A 47 -8.01 -1.87 15.95
C TRP A 47 -7.39 -2.48 14.70
N ALA A 48 -7.24 -3.80 14.65
CA ALA A 48 -6.72 -4.50 13.48
C ALA A 48 -7.64 -4.37 12.27
N LEU A 49 -8.96 -4.46 12.47
CA LEU A 49 -9.95 -4.21 11.42
C LEU A 49 -9.89 -2.75 10.94
N LEU A 50 -9.79 -1.80 11.87
CA LEU A 50 -9.68 -0.39 11.52
C LEU A 50 -8.39 -0.12 10.73
N ALA A 51 -7.26 -0.69 11.17
CA ALA A 51 -5.98 -0.60 10.46
C ALA A 51 -6.06 -1.21 9.06
N ALA A 52 -6.72 -2.37 8.89
CA ALA A 52 -6.96 -2.97 7.59
C ALA A 52 -7.75 -2.02 6.67
N VAL A 53 -8.86 -1.46 7.15
CA VAL A 53 -9.69 -0.52 6.38
C VAL A 53 -8.90 0.74 6.01
N LEU A 54 -8.16 1.31 6.97
CA LEU A 54 -7.34 2.50 6.73
C LEU A 54 -6.18 2.21 5.77
N GLN A 55 -5.62 0.99 5.77
CA GLN A 55 -4.56 0.54 4.86
C GLN A 55 -5.01 0.50 3.40
N PHE A 56 -6.32 0.54 3.12
CA PHE A 56 -6.79 0.77 1.75
C PHE A 56 -6.25 2.08 1.16
N VAL A 57 -5.89 3.04 2.02
CA VAL A 57 -5.17 4.25 1.66
C VAL A 57 -3.66 4.05 1.95
N PRO A 58 -2.82 3.86 0.92
CA PRO A 58 -1.40 3.53 1.09
C PRO A 58 -0.67 4.54 1.99
N HIS A 59 0.23 4.03 2.84
CA HIS A 59 1.04 4.77 3.82
C HIS A 59 0.25 5.46 4.96
N LEU A 60 -0.91 6.06 4.67
CA LEU A 60 -1.76 6.67 5.68
C LEU A 60 -2.36 5.63 6.61
N GLY A 61 -2.71 4.46 6.09
CA GLY A 61 -3.36 3.43 6.88
C GLY A 61 -2.53 2.92 8.04
N ALA A 62 -1.26 2.63 7.80
CA ALA A 62 -0.34 2.20 8.86
C ALA A 62 -0.17 3.30 9.93
N VAL A 63 -0.01 4.56 9.52
CA VAL A 63 0.20 5.69 10.45
C VAL A 63 -1.06 5.98 11.28
N LEU A 64 -2.23 6.02 10.65
CA LEU A 64 -3.49 6.26 11.37
C LEU A 64 -3.88 5.03 12.21
N GLY A 65 -3.57 3.83 11.72
CA GLY A 65 -3.82 2.56 12.39
C GLY A 65 -3.04 2.38 13.69
N MET A 66 -1.88 3.02 13.88
CA MET A 66 -1.13 2.96 15.14
C MET A 66 -1.64 3.92 16.22
N VAL A 67 -2.24 5.06 15.86
CA VAL A 67 -2.64 6.10 16.83
C VAL A 67 -3.62 5.53 17.85
N GLY A 68 -4.62 4.79 17.37
CA GLY A 68 -5.63 4.16 18.20
C GLY A 68 -5.10 3.15 19.22
N PRO A 69 -4.40 2.09 18.78
CA PRO A 69 -3.76 1.10 19.67
C PRO A 69 -2.81 1.70 20.70
N VAL A 70 -1.98 2.68 20.28
CA VAL A 70 -1.04 3.34 21.19
C VAL A 70 -1.81 4.09 22.27
N LEU A 71 -2.83 4.86 21.91
CA LEU A 71 -3.68 5.56 22.88
C LEU A 71 -4.41 4.57 23.80
N ALA A 72 -4.99 3.50 23.24
CA ALA A 72 -5.67 2.47 24.01
C ALA A 72 -4.74 1.80 25.04
N ALA A 73 -3.49 1.51 24.65
CA ALA A 73 -2.48 0.97 25.54
C ALA A 73 -2.08 1.98 26.63
N THR A 74 -1.80 3.24 26.27
CA THR A 74 -1.46 4.30 27.26
C THR A 74 -2.53 4.49 28.32
N LEU A 75 -3.80 4.51 27.92
CA LEU A 75 -4.92 4.79 28.82
C LEU A 75 -5.29 3.59 29.69
N SER A 76 -5.05 2.37 29.21
CA SER A 76 -5.47 1.15 29.90
C SER A 76 -4.46 0.70 30.97
N TRP A 77 -3.16 0.84 30.71
CA TRP A 77 -2.12 0.42 31.65
C TRP A 77 -1.48 1.59 32.41
N GLY A 78 -1.49 2.81 31.87
CA GLY A 78 -0.95 3.99 32.54
C GLY A 78 0.58 4.02 32.64
N ASP A 79 1.28 3.18 31.88
CA ASP A 79 2.73 3.04 31.86
C ASP A 79 3.33 3.35 30.47
N TRP A 80 4.65 3.51 30.42
CA TRP A 80 5.36 3.88 29.17
C TRP A 80 5.81 2.66 28.35
N GLU A 81 5.82 1.47 28.94
CA GLU A 81 6.34 0.26 28.30
C GLU A 81 5.36 -0.32 27.27
N HIS A 82 4.08 -0.47 27.62
CA HIS A 82 3.07 -1.01 26.69
C HIS A 82 2.92 -0.17 25.39
N PRO A 83 2.83 1.16 25.45
CA PRO A 83 2.79 2.00 24.25
C PRO A 83 4.05 1.84 23.39
N LEU A 84 5.21 1.69 24.02
CA LEU A 84 6.48 1.47 23.33
C LEU A 84 6.48 0.14 22.57
N TYR A 85 5.96 -0.93 23.17
CA TYR A 85 5.82 -2.21 22.47
C TYR A 85 4.88 -2.11 21.25
N VAL A 86 3.79 -1.35 21.34
CA VAL A 86 2.90 -1.10 20.20
C VAL A 86 3.60 -0.29 19.10
N LEU A 87 4.44 0.69 19.46
CA LEU A 87 5.25 1.43 18.50
C LEU A 87 6.30 0.54 17.81
N ILE A 88 6.93 -0.37 18.55
CA ILE A 88 7.85 -1.36 17.99
C ILE A 88 7.10 -2.28 17.02
N LEU A 89 5.92 -2.76 17.40
CA LEU A 89 5.07 -3.55 16.52
C LEU A 89 4.73 -2.79 15.24
N TYR A 90 4.34 -1.53 15.34
CA TYR A 90 4.09 -0.67 14.18
C TYR A 90 5.32 -0.59 13.26
N ALA A 91 6.51 -0.34 13.83
CA ALA A 91 7.74 -0.27 13.05
C ALA A 91 8.03 -1.59 12.31
N VAL A 92 7.82 -2.74 12.98
CA VAL A 92 7.95 -4.06 12.36
C VAL A 92 6.94 -4.24 11.21
N ILE A 93 5.69 -3.84 11.40
CA ILE A 93 4.65 -3.93 10.36
C ILE A 93 5.03 -3.07 9.15
N VAL A 94 5.44 -1.81 9.35
CA VAL A 94 5.89 -0.92 8.26
C VAL A 94 7.08 -1.52 7.51
N MET A 95 8.00 -2.14 8.24
CA MET A 95 9.18 -2.75 7.65
C MET A 95 8.81 -3.99 6.81
N ILE A 96 7.92 -4.84 7.32
CA ILE A 96 7.39 -5.99 6.60
C ILE A 96 6.61 -5.53 5.36
N ASP A 97 5.77 -4.52 5.51
CA ASP A 97 4.97 -3.95 4.43
C ASP A 97 5.85 -3.43 3.29
N GLY A 98 6.79 -2.55 3.61
CA GLY A 98 7.68 -1.92 2.64
C GLY A 98 8.64 -2.89 1.96
N PHE A 99 9.21 -3.85 2.69
CA PHE A 99 10.23 -4.76 2.13
C PHE A 99 9.67 -6.05 1.53
N PHE A 100 8.49 -6.51 1.93
CA PHE A 100 7.93 -7.78 1.47
C PHE A 100 6.61 -7.61 0.73
N LEU A 101 5.60 -6.98 1.34
CA LEU A 101 4.25 -6.91 0.77
C LEU A 101 4.24 -6.05 -0.49
N GLN A 102 4.73 -4.80 -0.39
CA GLN A 102 4.78 -3.88 -1.52
C GLN A 102 5.49 -4.47 -2.74
N PRO A 103 6.73 -5.01 -2.66
CA PRO A 103 7.38 -5.58 -3.85
C PRO A 103 6.72 -6.86 -4.34
N TYR A 104 6.15 -7.68 -3.47
CA TYR A 104 5.39 -8.86 -3.88
C TYR A 104 4.16 -8.47 -4.71
N ILE A 105 3.45 -7.44 -4.27
CA ILE A 105 2.27 -6.90 -4.95
C ILE A 105 2.66 -6.20 -6.26
N MET A 106 3.70 -5.36 -6.24
CA MET A 106 4.18 -4.65 -7.43
C MET A 106 4.62 -5.61 -8.53
N LYS A 107 5.34 -6.69 -8.19
CA LYS A 107 5.75 -7.74 -9.14
C LYS A 107 4.57 -8.37 -9.89
N ARG A 108 3.40 -8.42 -9.26
CA ARG A 108 2.18 -9.03 -9.81
C ARG A 108 1.42 -8.10 -10.75
N MET A 109 1.52 -6.79 -10.52
CA MET A 109 0.68 -5.78 -11.18
C MET A 109 1.22 -5.24 -12.48
N ALA A 110 2.53 -5.07 -12.59
CA ALA A 110 3.19 -4.70 -13.82
C ALA A 110 4.68 -4.96 -13.65
N LYS A 111 5.44 -5.04 -14.74
CA LYS A 111 6.92 -5.03 -14.70
C LYS A 111 7.43 -3.64 -14.26
N VAL A 112 6.89 -3.10 -13.17
CA VAL A 112 7.27 -1.83 -12.58
C VAL A 112 8.61 -2.04 -11.91
N PRO A 113 9.66 -1.33 -12.34
CA PRO A 113 10.94 -1.35 -11.67
C PRO A 113 10.79 -0.81 -10.23
N MET A 114 11.37 -1.51 -9.26
CA MET A 114 11.29 -1.18 -7.82
C MET A 114 11.73 0.26 -7.50
N TRP A 115 12.69 0.79 -8.26
CA TRP A 115 13.09 2.20 -8.15
C TRP A 115 11.94 3.15 -8.48
N ALA A 116 11.13 2.87 -9.51
CA ALA A 116 10.03 3.74 -9.89
C ALA A 116 8.96 3.82 -8.80
N SER A 117 8.68 2.73 -8.06
CA SER A 117 7.74 2.76 -6.94
C SER A 117 8.22 3.55 -5.74
N ILE A 118 9.53 3.73 -5.56
CA ILE A 118 10.09 4.53 -4.46
C ILE A 118 10.23 6.00 -4.87
N PHE A 119 10.72 6.27 -6.08
CA PHE A 119 10.95 7.64 -6.54
C PHE A 119 9.67 8.40 -6.87
N THR A 120 8.65 7.72 -7.39
CA THR A 120 7.43 8.41 -7.84
C THR A 120 6.64 9.07 -6.69
N PRO A 121 6.42 8.41 -5.53
CA PRO A 121 5.84 9.06 -4.36
C PRO A 121 6.67 10.25 -3.87
N ILE A 122 8.00 10.18 -3.93
CA ILE A 122 8.89 11.28 -3.50
C ILE A 122 8.73 12.48 -4.42
N VAL A 123 8.82 12.27 -5.73
CA VAL A 123 8.71 13.34 -6.74
C VAL A 123 7.32 13.98 -6.70
N LEU A 124 6.26 13.16 -6.73
CA LEU A 124 4.88 13.65 -6.66
C LEU A 124 4.58 14.30 -5.31
N GLY A 125 5.11 13.78 -4.21
CA GLY A 125 4.97 14.38 -2.87
C GLY A 125 5.67 15.73 -2.73
N ILE A 126 6.71 16.02 -3.52
CA ILE A 126 7.29 17.37 -3.58
C ILE A 126 6.40 18.33 -4.38
N LEU A 127 5.78 17.84 -5.47
CA LEU A 127 4.95 18.66 -6.37
C LEU A 127 3.56 18.95 -5.80
N ILE A 128 2.92 17.92 -5.23
CA ILE A 128 1.57 17.97 -4.66
C ILE A 128 1.64 17.14 -3.38
N PRO A 129 1.80 17.72 -2.18
CA PRO A 129 2.18 16.99 -0.96
C PRO A 129 1.38 15.72 -0.65
N PHE A 130 0.22 15.89 -0.02
CA PHE A 130 -0.63 14.77 0.39
C PHE A 130 -1.12 13.94 -0.80
N TRP A 131 -1.60 14.63 -1.85
CA TRP A 131 -2.19 13.97 -3.01
C TRP A 131 -1.18 13.24 -3.88
N GLY A 132 0.06 13.71 -3.93
CA GLY A 132 1.11 13.14 -4.74
C GLY A 132 1.58 11.79 -4.22
N VAL A 133 1.72 11.65 -2.90
CA VAL A 133 2.01 10.35 -2.28
C VAL A 133 0.83 9.40 -2.48
N LEU A 134 -0.39 9.88 -2.24
CA LEU A 134 -1.62 9.09 -2.36
C LEU A 134 -1.90 8.57 -3.78
N LEU A 135 -1.74 9.42 -4.78
CA LEU A 135 -2.02 9.08 -6.18
C LEU A 135 -0.83 8.43 -6.87
N SER A 136 0.34 8.36 -6.24
CA SER A 136 1.52 7.76 -6.87
C SER A 136 1.31 6.30 -7.26
N PRO A 137 0.73 5.39 -6.45
CA PRO A 137 0.57 3.99 -6.84
C PRO A 137 -0.35 3.78 -8.06
N PRO A 138 -1.56 4.38 -8.15
CA PRO A 138 -2.42 4.21 -9.32
C PRO A 138 -1.84 4.90 -10.57
N LEU A 139 -1.22 6.07 -10.42
CA LEU A 139 -0.54 6.73 -11.55
C LEU A 139 0.58 5.86 -12.12
N LEU A 140 1.37 5.22 -11.26
CA LEU A 140 2.44 4.32 -11.67
C LEU A 140 1.89 3.10 -12.42
N ALA A 141 0.78 2.53 -11.93
CA ALA A 141 0.11 1.42 -12.59
C ALA A 141 -0.33 1.78 -14.01
N ILE A 142 -0.94 2.95 -14.20
CA ILE A 142 -1.37 3.44 -15.52
C ILE A 142 -0.15 3.66 -16.43
N LEU A 143 0.87 4.35 -15.94
CA LEU A 143 2.05 4.73 -16.74
C LEU A 143 2.81 3.50 -17.25
N TYR A 144 2.95 2.47 -16.41
CA TYR A 144 3.60 1.22 -16.81
C TYR A 144 2.71 0.32 -17.67
N ALA A 145 1.38 0.35 -17.50
CA ALA A 145 0.47 -0.34 -18.41
C ALA A 145 0.61 0.18 -19.86
N TYR A 146 0.72 1.49 -20.04
CA TYR A 146 1.00 2.10 -21.35
C TYR A 146 2.37 1.72 -21.90
N LYS A 147 3.42 1.81 -21.06
CA LYS A 147 4.79 1.46 -21.47
C LYS A 147 4.90 -0.01 -21.91
N ALA A 148 4.24 -0.92 -21.20
CA ALA A 148 4.21 -2.35 -21.55
C ALA A 148 3.50 -2.62 -22.88
N ARG A 149 2.49 -1.81 -23.26
CA ARG A 149 1.81 -1.90 -24.55
C ARG A 149 2.67 -1.38 -25.70
N GLN A 150 3.31 -0.22 -25.52
CA GLN A 150 4.28 0.30 -26.51
C GLN A 150 5.42 -0.70 -26.78
N GLN A 151 5.92 -1.36 -25.74
CA GLN A 151 6.97 -2.35 -25.90
C GLN A 151 6.49 -3.58 -26.70
N LYS A 152 5.23 -4.00 -26.51
CA LYS A 152 4.61 -5.04 -27.36
C LYS A 152 4.44 -4.59 -28.81
N GLU A 153 4.05 -3.35 -29.07
CA GLU A 153 3.93 -2.82 -30.43
C GLU A 153 5.29 -2.69 -31.14
N ILE A 154 6.34 -2.29 -30.42
CA ILE A 154 7.71 -2.21 -30.95
C ILE A 154 8.30 -3.60 -31.23
N THR A 155 8.00 -4.60 -30.39
CA THR A 155 8.54 -5.97 -30.55
C THR A 155 7.73 -6.80 -31.56
N ALA A 156 6.48 -6.42 -31.87
CA ALA A 156 5.64 -7.15 -32.82
C ALA A 156 6.03 -6.97 -34.29
N GLY A 157 6.92 -6.02 -34.61
CA GLY A 157 7.37 -5.74 -35.98
C GLY A 157 6.23 -5.24 -36.90
N PRO A 158 6.55 -4.52 -38.00
CA PRO A 158 5.54 -4.20 -39.00
C PRO A 158 4.94 -5.51 -39.53
N LYS A 159 3.61 -5.67 -39.46
CA LYS A 159 2.92 -6.69 -40.25
C LYS A 159 3.09 -6.27 -41.72
N VAL A 160 4.11 -6.83 -42.37
CA VAL A 160 4.28 -6.82 -43.83
C VAL A 160 3.35 -7.85 -44.43
#